data_AF-A0A7K2MVH4-F1
#
_entry.id   AF-A0A7K2MVH4-F1
#
_cell.length_a   1.000
_cell.length_b   1.000
_cell.length_c   1.000
_cell.angle_alpha   90.00
_cell.angle_beta   90.00
_cell.angle_gamma   90.00
#
_symmetry.space_group_name_H-M   'P 1'
#
loop_
_entity.id
_entity.type
_entity.pdbx_description
1 polymer ?
#
loop_
_entity_poly.entity_id
_entity_poly.type
_entity_poly.pdbx_seq_one_letter_code
_entity_poly.pdbx_strand_id
1 'polypeptide(L)'
;LGAEALSETDGLALLDQALGEDAPGLLVPVRLSRPALRAQAQAGTLPMLMRALVPATVRRQAAAGAAGVVAGGGALTDHLIGLSPAEREEHVQGLVRREVAGVLGHATPDAIQATQSFKELGFDSLTAVDLRNRLTAATGLRLPATLIFDHPTSAALADRVLKDLVDDSAETPADSARPVVMASSEPVAIVGMGCRFPGGVVSPEGLWEVVLSGADVISEFPADRGWDVEGLYDPDPDRPGKTYGRRGGFVDAVADFDAGFFGISPREALAMDPQQRLLLETSWEAFERAGIDPATLRGSR
;
A
#
# COMPACT_ATOMS: atom_id res chain seq x y z
N LEU A 1 2.03 -21.82 2.69
CA LEU A 1 3.12 -21.93 3.69
C LEU A 1 3.63 -23.36 3.92
N GLY A 2 3.19 -24.39 3.18
CA GLY A 2 3.67 -25.76 3.41
C GLY A 2 3.22 -26.38 4.73
N ALA A 3 2.25 -25.77 5.42
CA ALA A 3 1.57 -26.33 6.57
C ALA A 3 0.32 -27.10 6.13
N GLU A 4 0.07 -28.24 6.76
CA GLU A 4 -1.11 -29.08 6.58
C GLU A 4 -2.03 -28.98 7.80
N ALA A 5 -3.31 -29.30 7.62
CA ALA A 5 -4.24 -29.43 8.73
C ALA A 5 -3.78 -30.54 9.69
N LEU A 6 -3.79 -30.24 10.99
CA LEU A 6 -3.63 -31.23 12.05
C LEU A 6 -4.96 -31.96 12.25
N SER A 7 -4.90 -33.28 12.44
CA SER A 7 -6.08 -34.02 12.89
C SER A 7 -6.36 -33.69 14.36
N GLU A 8 -7.60 -33.87 14.81
CA GLU A 8 -7.99 -33.67 16.21
C GLU A 8 -7.15 -34.55 17.16
N THR A 9 -6.95 -35.82 16.78
CA THR A 9 -6.13 -36.77 17.55
C THR A 9 -4.67 -36.34 17.65
N ASP A 10 -4.07 -35.88 16.54
CA ASP A 10 -2.69 -35.40 16.54
C ASP A 10 -2.55 -34.09 17.32
N GLY A 11 -3.55 -33.21 17.24
CA GLY A 11 -3.58 -31.93 17.95
C GLY A 11 -3.61 -32.11 19.47
N LEU A 12 -4.47 -33.01 19.96
CA LEU A 12 -4.56 -33.31 21.40
C LEU A 12 -3.28 -33.97 21.93
N ALA A 13 -2.69 -34.90 21.17
CA ALA A 13 -1.44 -35.55 21.57
C ALA A 13 -0.26 -34.55 21.68
N LEU A 14 -0.17 -33.60 20.75
CA LEU A 14 0.86 -32.55 20.79
C LEU A 14 0.64 -31.54 21.92
N LEU A 15 -0.63 -31.26 22.26
CA LEU A 15 -0.97 -30.40 23.39
C LEU A 15 -0.57 -31.05 24.72
N ASP A 16 -0.87 -32.33 24.91
CA ASP A 16 -0.47 -33.08 26.11
C ASP A 16 1.05 -33.11 26.27
N GLN A 17 1.79 -33.28 25.16
CA GLN A 17 3.25 -33.23 25.18
C GLN A 17 3.78 -31.83 25.54
N ALA A 18 3.19 -30.77 24.99
CA ALA A 18 3.58 -29.39 25.28
C ALA A 18 3.33 -29.00 26.75
N LEU A 19 2.27 -29.53 27.37
CA LEU A 19 1.97 -29.32 28.79
C LEU A 19 2.93 -30.10 29.73
N GLY A 20 3.59 -31.15 29.23
CA GLY A 20 4.55 -31.96 29.98
C GLY A 20 6.01 -31.48 29.88
N GLU A 21 6.32 -30.57 28.96
CA GLU A 21 7.66 -29.99 28.80
C GLU A 21 7.78 -28.65 29.52
N ASP A 22 8.66 -28.56 30.52
CA ASP A 22 9.10 -27.30 31.13
C ASP A 22 10.06 -26.55 30.18
N ALA A 23 9.58 -26.17 29.00
CA ALA A 23 10.32 -25.40 28.02
C ALA A 23 10.07 -23.89 28.21
N PRO A 24 11.12 -23.05 28.29
CA PRO A 24 10.93 -21.61 28.33
C PRO A 24 10.55 -21.09 26.93
N GLY A 25 9.26 -21.05 26.61
CA GLY A 25 8.77 -20.46 25.36
C GLY A 25 7.32 -20.83 25.01
N LEU A 26 6.72 -20.06 24.10
CA LEU A 26 5.41 -20.39 23.51
C LEU A 26 5.59 -21.52 22.48
N LEU A 27 5.02 -22.68 22.76
CA LEU A 27 5.01 -23.83 21.84
C LEU A 27 3.80 -23.73 20.89
N VAL A 28 4.04 -23.90 19.59
CA VAL A 28 3.00 -23.88 18.55
C VAL A 28 3.08 -25.16 17.72
N PRO A 29 2.06 -26.04 17.76
CA PRO A 29 2.04 -27.24 16.95
C PRO A 29 1.79 -26.90 15.48
N VAL A 30 2.69 -27.31 14.59
CA VAL A 30 2.54 -27.11 13.14
C VAL A 30 2.89 -28.41 12.42
N ARG A 31 1.97 -28.90 11.59
CA ARG A 31 2.23 -30.02 10.69
C ARG A 31 2.81 -29.50 9.38
N LEU A 32 4.08 -29.81 9.13
CA LEU A 32 4.80 -29.34 7.95
C LEU A 32 4.90 -30.42 6.87
N SER A 33 4.51 -30.08 5.65
CA SER A 33 4.60 -30.93 4.47
C SER A 33 6.01 -30.85 3.87
N ARG A 34 6.87 -31.82 4.17
CA ARG A 34 8.23 -31.91 3.60
C ARG A 34 8.27 -31.88 2.06
N PRO A 35 7.34 -32.55 1.34
CA PRO A 35 7.28 -32.44 -0.13
C PRO A 35 6.98 -31.01 -0.60
N ALA A 36 6.03 -30.31 0.02
CA ALA A 36 5.69 -28.94 -0.34
C ALA A 36 6.83 -27.96 -0.06
N LEU A 37 7.52 -28.12 1.08
CA LEU A 37 8.69 -27.30 1.42
C LEU A 37 9.86 -27.54 0.45
N ARG A 38 10.06 -28.77 -0.04
CA ARG A 38 11.05 -29.07 -1.09
C ARG A 38 10.69 -28.46 -2.43
N ALA A 39 9.42 -28.52 -2.83
CA ALA A 39 8.96 -27.88 -4.07
C ALA A 39 9.16 -26.35 -4.02
N GLN A 40 8.86 -25.72 -2.89
CA GLN A 40 9.13 -24.29 -2.67
C GLN A 40 10.63 -23.96 -2.66
N ALA A 41 11.46 -24.84 -2.11
CA ALA A 41 12.91 -24.68 -2.16
C ALA A 41 13.45 -24.74 -3.60
N GLN A 42 12.95 -25.69 -4.40
CA GLN A 42 13.30 -25.84 -5.82
C GLN A 42 12.81 -24.67 -6.67
N ALA A 43 11.63 -24.12 -6.35
CA ALA A 43 11.07 -22.94 -7.00
C ALA A 43 11.65 -21.60 -6.51
N GLY A 44 12.56 -21.62 -5.52
CA GLY A 44 13.17 -20.40 -4.97
C GLY A 44 12.24 -19.53 -4.10
N THR A 45 11.05 -20.02 -3.76
CA THR A 45 10.00 -19.29 -3.03
C THR A 45 9.94 -19.63 -1.53
N LEU A 46 10.85 -20.48 -1.03
CA LEU A 46 10.89 -20.89 0.38
C LEU A 46 11.39 -19.74 1.30
N PRO A 47 10.62 -19.34 2.33
CA PRO A 47 11.03 -18.34 3.31
C PRO A 47 12.34 -18.71 4.04
N MET A 48 13.17 -17.71 4.36
CA MET A 48 14.49 -17.91 4.97
C MET A 48 14.46 -18.74 6.25
N LEU A 49 13.46 -18.51 7.12
CA LEU A 49 13.28 -19.24 8.38
C LEU A 49 13.00 -20.74 8.19
N MET A 50 12.50 -21.16 7.01
CA MET A 50 12.13 -22.55 6.74
C MET A 50 13.22 -23.34 6.00
N ARG A 51 14.33 -22.70 5.59
CA ARG A 51 15.42 -23.37 4.86
C ARG A 51 16.11 -24.45 5.68
N ALA A 52 16.20 -24.28 7.00
CA ALA A 52 16.81 -25.26 7.90
C ALA A 52 16.01 -26.59 8.00
N LEU A 53 14.73 -26.58 7.61
CA LEU A 53 13.83 -27.74 7.70
C LEU A 53 13.91 -28.67 6.48
N VAL A 54 14.61 -28.25 5.42
CA VAL A 54 14.84 -29.05 4.21
C VAL A 54 16.34 -29.26 4.05
N PRO A 55 16.85 -30.50 4.21
CA PRO A 55 18.27 -30.78 4.02
C PRO A 55 18.71 -30.39 2.60
N ALA A 56 19.70 -29.50 2.49
CA ALA A 56 20.30 -29.11 1.23
C ALA A 56 21.12 -30.27 0.67
N THR A 57 20.48 -31.24 0.01
CA THR A 57 21.20 -32.16 -0.87
C THR A 57 21.56 -31.42 -2.14
N VAL A 58 22.65 -30.65 -2.10
CA VAL A 58 23.32 -30.16 -3.31
C VAL A 58 23.97 -31.37 -3.99
N ARG A 59 23.16 -32.11 -4.75
CA ARG A 59 23.69 -33.07 -5.71
C ARG A 59 24.15 -32.26 -6.92
N ARG A 60 25.43 -31.85 -6.89
CA ARG A 60 26.14 -31.39 -8.08
C ARG A 60 26.13 -32.53 -9.10
N GLN A 61 25.23 -32.45 -10.08
CA GLN A 61 25.39 -33.14 -11.34
C GLN A 61 25.88 -32.12 -12.36
N ALA A 62 27.18 -32.17 -12.64
CA ALA A 62 27.74 -31.60 -13.83
C ALA A 62 27.43 -32.57 -14.99
N ALA A 63 26.63 -32.11 -15.96
CA ALA A 63 26.96 -32.08 -17.39
C ALA A 63 25.69 -32.10 -18.27
N ALA A 64 25.68 -31.12 -19.18
CA ALA A 64 24.99 -31.06 -20.46
C ALA A 64 23.47 -30.76 -20.48
N GLY A 65 23.18 -29.50 -20.80
CA GLY A 65 22.04 -29.15 -21.65
C GLY A 65 20.97 -28.27 -21.01
N ALA A 66 20.78 -27.11 -21.64
CA ALA A 66 19.62 -26.22 -21.63
C ALA A 66 19.71 -24.98 -20.73
N ALA A 67 19.92 -23.87 -21.42
CA ALA A 67 19.63 -22.51 -20.99
C ALA A 67 18.20 -22.38 -20.43
N GLY A 68 18.03 -21.58 -19.39
CA GLY A 68 16.71 -21.08 -19.02
C GLY A 68 16.48 -20.93 -17.51
N VAL A 69 17.11 -19.94 -16.87
CA VAL A 69 16.52 -19.26 -15.68
C VAL A 69 16.86 -17.76 -15.64
N VAL A 70 17.14 -17.14 -16.80
CA VAL A 70 17.21 -15.67 -16.95
C VAL A 70 16.40 -15.18 -18.17
N ALA A 71 15.62 -16.07 -18.79
CA ALA A 71 15.04 -15.85 -20.13
C ALA A 71 13.60 -15.28 -20.13
N GLY A 72 12.96 -15.08 -18.97
CA GLY A 72 11.57 -14.61 -18.92
C GLY A 72 11.41 -13.18 -19.42
N GLY A 73 12.16 -12.24 -18.84
CA GLY A 73 12.12 -10.83 -19.23
C GLY A 73 12.70 -10.60 -20.62
N GLY A 74 13.94 -11.04 -20.88
CA GLY A 74 14.60 -10.82 -22.17
C GLY A 74 13.85 -11.37 -23.38
N ALA A 75 13.26 -12.56 -23.29
CA ALA A 75 12.50 -13.14 -24.41
C ALA A 75 11.17 -12.41 -24.68
N LEU A 76 10.52 -11.86 -23.64
CA LEU A 76 9.32 -11.03 -23.81
C LEU A 76 9.69 -9.71 -24.46
N THR A 77 10.76 -9.07 -24.00
CA THR A 77 11.27 -7.81 -24.54
C THR A 77 11.68 -7.94 -26.00
N ASP A 78 12.44 -8.98 -26.35
CA ASP A 78 12.83 -9.29 -27.74
C ASP A 78 11.62 -9.54 -28.65
N HIS A 79 10.57 -10.20 -28.14
CA HIS A 79 9.33 -10.41 -28.88
C HIS A 79 8.58 -9.10 -29.13
N LEU A 80 8.48 -8.24 -28.12
CA LEU A 80 7.79 -6.95 -28.22
C LEU A 80 8.49 -6.00 -29.20
N ILE A 81 9.83 -5.98 -29.27
CA ILE A 81 10.58 -5.15 -30.23
C ILE A 81 10.17 -5.45 -31.68
N GLY A 82 9.86 -6.70 -32.00
CA GLY A 82 9.42 -7.13 -33.34
C GLY A 82 7.97 -6.79 -33.69
N LEU A 83 7.15 -6.35 -32.73
CA LEU A 83 5.74 -6.02 -32.92
C LEU A 83 5.52 -4.52 -33.17
N SER A 84 4.43 -4.18 -33.86
CA SER A 84 3.97 -2.79 -33.98
C SER A 84 3.47 -2.25 -32.64
N PRO A 85 3.39 -0.92 -32.44
CA PRO A 85 2.93 -0.34 -31.17
C PRO A 85 1.56 -0.87 -30.69
N ALA A 86 0.60 -0.99 -31.62
CA ALA A 86 -0.73 -1.51 -31.30
C ALA A 86 -0.71 -3.00 -30.89
N GLU A 87 0.13 -3.81 -31.54
CA GLU A 87 0.29 -5.23 -31.20
C GLU A 87 1.03 -5.42 -29.86
N ARG A 88 1.95 -4.51 -29.50
CA ARG A 88 2.60 -4.52 -28.18
C ARG A 88 1.60 -4.24 -27.06
N GLU A 89 0.75 -3.23 -27.24
CA GLU A 89 -0.31 -2.89 -26.29
C GLU A 89 -1.27 -4.07 -26.09
N GLU A 90 -1.76 -4.68 -27.17
CA GLU A 90 -2.64 -5.85 -27.10
C GLU A 90 -1.97 -7.03 -26.39
N HIS A 91 -0.70 -7.29 -26.68
CA HIS A 91 0.06 -8.38 -26.06
C HIS A 91 0.24 -8.19 -24.55
N VAL A 92 0.63 -6.99 -24.11
CA VAL A 92 0.83 -6.68 -22.69
C VAL A 92 -0.51 -6.64 -21.95
N GLN A 93 -1.57 -6.09 -22.55
CA GLN A 93 -2.92 -6.16 -21.97
C GLN A 93 -3.39 -7.60 -21.80
N GLY A 94 -3.15 -8.46 -22.79
CA GLY A 94 -3.44 -9.89 -22.71
C GLY A 94 -2.66 -10.58 -21.59
N LEU A 95 -1.39 -10.24 -21.40
CA LEU A 95 -0.56 -10.75 -20.30
C LEU A 95 -1.13 -10.35 -18.94
N VAL A 96 -1.39 -9.06 -18.72
CA VAL A 96 -1.93 -8.57 -17.46
C VAL A 96 -3.28 -9.21 -17.14
N ARG A 97 -4.19 -9.30 -18.11
CA ARG A 97 -5.51 -9.94 -17.91
C ARG A 97 -5.39 -11.42 -17.57
N ARG A 98 -4.43 -12.15 -18.16
CA ARG A 98 -4.16 -13.56 -17.82
C ARG A 98 -3.66 -13.71 -16.38
N GLU A 99 -2.72 -12.88 -15.95
CA GLU A 99 -2.22 -12.94 -14.57
C GLU A 99 -3.29 -12.55 -13.56
N VAL A 100 -4.10 -11.53 -13.86
CA VAL A 100 -5.27 -11.14 -13.04
C VAL A 100 -6.26 -12.30 -12.91
N ALA A 101 -6.63 -12.95 -14.01
CA ALA A 101 -7.51 -14.12 -13.98
C ALA A 101 -6.91 -15.27 -13.16
N GLY A 102 -5.60 -15.51 -13.28
CA GLY A 102 -4.89 -16.54 -12.54
C GLY A 102 -4.78 -16.31 -11.03
N VAL A 103 -4.82 -15.05 -10.58
CA VAL A 103 -4.86 -14.68 -9.15
C VAL A 103 -6.28 -14.83 -8.59
N LEU A 104 -7.28 -14.42 -9.37
CA LEU A 104 -8.70 -14.52 -8.99
C LEU A 104 -9.30 -15.92 -9.17
N GLY A 105 -8.56 -16.86 -9.74
CA GLY A 105 -9.00 -18.24 -9.97
C GLY A 105 -9.98 -18.41 -11.15
N HIS A 106 -10.02 -17.43 -12.06
CA HIS A 106 -10.81 -17.53 -13.28
C HIS A 106 -10.07 -18.34 -14.35
N ALA A 107 -10.80 -19.23 -15.03
CA ALA A 107 -10.23 -20.09 -16.07
C ALA A 107 -9.88 -19.32 -17.37
N THR A 108 -10.51 -18.17 -17.61
CA THR A 108 -10.28 -17.36 -18.82
C THR A 108 -10.11 -15.87 -18.49
N PRO A 109 -9.25 -15.17 -19.24
CA PRO A 109 -9.06 -13.71 -19.10
C PRO A 109 -10.26 -12.90 -19.62
N ASP A 110 -11.16 -13.52 -20.40
CA ASP A 110 -12.32 -12.85 -21.02
C ASP A 110 -13.36 -12.37 -20.01
N ALA A 111 -13.37 -12.97 -18.81
CA ALA A 111 -14.22 -12.54 -17.70
C ALA A 111 -13.75 -11.22 -17.04
N ILE A 112 -12.51 -10.80 -17.30
CA ILE A 112 -11.92 -9.59 -16.71
C ILE A 112 -12.11 -8.40 -17.67
N GLN A 113 -12.93 -7.43 -17.27
CA GLN A 113 -13.08 -6.17 -18.00
C GLN A 113 -11.85 -5.28 -17.79
N ALA A 114 -11.28 -4.76 -18.88
CA ALA A 114 -10.00 -4.04 -18.84
C ALA A 114 -10.03 -2.74 -18.00
N THR A 115 -11.20 -2.09 -17.92
CA THR A 115 -11.41 -0.81 -17.22
C THR A 115 -12.05 -0.98 -15.84
N GLN A 116 -12.41 -2.20 -15.43
CA GLN A 116 -13.01 -2.44 -14.13
C GLN A 116 -11.95 -2.32 -13.03
N SER A 117 -12.33 -1.76 -11.89
CA SER A 117 -11.38 -1.53 -10.80
C SER A 117 -11.02 -2.86 -10.12
N PHE A 118 -9.75 -3.02 -9.73
CA PHE A 118 -9.30 -4.20 -9.01
C PHE A 118 -10.04 -4.39 -7.67
N LYS A 119 -10.44 -3.29 -7.02
CA LYS A 119 -11.24 -3.32 -5.78
C LYS A 119 -12.62 -3.96 -6.00
N GLU A 120 -13.27 -3.65 -7.12
CA GLU A 120 -14.56 -4.28 -7.48
C GLU A 120 -14.41 -5.75 -7.88
N LEU A 121 -13.25 -6.13 -8.43
CA LEU A 121 -12.90 -7.50 -8.77
C LEU A 121 -12.49 -8.35 -7.56
N GLY A 122 -12.46 -7.77 -6.35
CA GLY A 122 -12.14 -8.48 -5.11
C GLY A 122 -10.66 -8.58 -4.79
N PHE A 123 -9.81 -7.71 -5.36
CA PHE A 123 -8.42 -7.61 -4.93
C PHE A 123 -8.32 -7.10 -3.49
N ASP A 124 -7.48 -7.79 -2.72
CA ASP A 124 -7.07 -7.49 -1.36
C ASP A 124 -5.53 -7.36 -1.27
N SER A 125 -5.01 -7.15 -0.06
CA SER A 125 -3.58 -6.98 0.17
C SER A 125 -2.73 -8.21 -0.18
N LEU A 126 -3.30 -9.43 -0.20
CA LEU A 126 -2.58 -10.66 -0.48
C LEU A 126 -2.53 -10.97 -1.98
N THR A 127 -3.69 -10.86 -2.64
CA THR A 127 -3.83 -10.99 -4.10
C THR A 127 -3.05 -9.91 -4.84
N ALA A 128 -2.93 -8.71 -4.25
CA ALA A 128 -2.09 -7.65 -4.79
C ALA A 128 -0.60 -8.07 -4.86
N VAL A 129 -0.10 -8.70 -3.80
CA VAL A 129 1.29 -9.20 -3.77
C VAL A 129 1.49 -10.37 -4.72
N ASP A 130 0.51 -11.28 -4.84
CA ASP A 130 0.60 -12.41 -5.78
C ASP A 130 0.64 -11.93 -7.24
N LEU A 131 -0.25 -11.01 -7.63
CA LEU A 131 -0.24 -10.42 -8.97
C LEU A 131 1.10 -9.72 -9.26
N ARG A 132 1.63 -8.95 -8.30
CA ARG A 132 2.95 -8.30 -8.46
C ARG A 132 4.07 -9.31 -8.68
N ASN A 133 4.08 -10.41 -7.93
CA ASN A 133 5.10 -11.44 -8.06
C ASN A 133 5.01 -12.17 -9.40
N ARG A 134 3.80 -12.47 -9.87
CA ARG A 134 3.57 -13.10 -11.17
C ARG A 134 3.99 -12.20 -12.32
N LEU A 135 3.62 -10.93 -12.29
CA LEU A 135 4.05 -9.95 -13.28
C LEU A 135 5.57 -9.76 -13.27
N THR A 136 6.20 -9.70 -12.09
CA THR A 136 7.67 -9.67 -11.95
C THR A 136 8.31 -10.89 -12.61
N ALA A 137 7.76 -12.09 -12.41
CA ALA A 137 8.28 -13.32 -13.02
C ALA A 137 8.09 -13.36 -14.54
N ALA A 138 6.94 -12.89 -15.04
CA ALA A 138 6.62 -12.88 -16.47
C ALA A 138 7.38 -11.81 -17.26
N THR A 139 7.62 -10.64 -16.65
CA THR A 139 8.20 -9.47 -17.32
C THR A 139 9.68 -9.25 -17.00
N GLY A 140 10.18 -9.84 -15.90
CA GLY A 140 11.53 -9.57 -15.40
C GLY A 140 11.69 -8.22 -14.70
N LEU A 141 10.66 -7.36 -14.71
CA LEU A 141 10.69 -6.03 -14.10
C LEU A 141 10.66 -6.08 -12.58
N ARG A 142 11.31 -5.11 -11.92
CA ARG A 142 11.20 -4.91 -10.47
C ARG A 142 10.00 -4.02 -10.15
N LEU A 143 8.84 -4.65 -9.92
CA LEU A 143 7.59 -3.93 -9.67
C LEU A 143 7.38 -3.62 -8.17
N PRO A 144 7.02 -2.38 -7.79
CA PRO A 144 6.73 -2.01 -6.40
C PRO A 144 5.46 -2.67 -5.88
N ALA A 145 5.32 -2.77 -4.55
CA ALA A 145 4.14 -3.35 -3.91
C ALA A 145 2.88 -2.47 -4.03
N THR A 146 3.03 -1.17 -4.31
CA THR A 146 1.93 -0.20 -4.44
C THR A 146 1.29 -0.20 -5.84
N LEU A 147 1.90 -0.88 -6.81
CA LEU A 147 1.57 -0.84 -8.24
C LEU A 147 0.07 -0.97 -8.54
N ILE A 148 -0.64 -1.82 -7.81
CA ILE A 148 -2.06 -2.12 -8.03
C ILE A 148 -2.97 -0.99 -7.51
N PHE A 149 -2.50 -0.25 -6.50
CA PHE A 149 -3.20 0.94 -6.00
C PHE A 149 -2.94 2.15 -6.89
N ASP A 150 -1.70 2.27 -7.39
CA ASP A 150 -1.28 3.34 -8.31
C ASP A 150 -1.98 3.19 -9.67
N HIS A 151 -2.22 1.94 -10.10
CA HIS A 151 -2.85 1.57 -11.37
C HIS A 151 -4.04 0.62 -11.13
N PRO A 152 -5.23 1.16 -10.80
CA PRO A 152 -6.35 0.37 -10.25
C PRO A 152 -7.13 -0.44 -11.30
N THR A 153 -6.70 -0.49 -12.56
CA THR A 153 -7.38 -1.24 -13.64
C THR A 153 -6.36 -2.03 -14.46
N SER A 154 -6.83 -3.08 -15.15
CA SER A 154 -5.96 -3.91 -16.00
C SER A 154 -5.34 -3.10 -17.15
N ALA A 155 -6.08 -2.14 -17.72
CA ALA A 155 -5.58 -1.25 -18.76
C ALA A 155 -4.47 -0.33 -18.23
N ALA A 156 -4.71 0.40 -17.13
CA ALA A 156 -3.71 1.30 -16.55
C ALA A 156 -2.44 0.57 -16.10
N LEU A 157 -2.60 -0.68 -15.62
CA LEU A 157 -1.49 -1.53 -15.24
C LEU A 157 -0.69 -2.02 -16.46
N ALA A 158 -1.37 -2.39 -17.55
CA ALA A 158 -0.72 -2.80 -18.79
C ALA A 158 0.09 -1.66 -19.42
N ASP A 159 -0.46 -0.44 -19.44
CA ASP A 159 0.24 0.73 -19.99
C ASP A 159 1.53 1.02 -19.20
N ARG A 160 1.48 0.90 -17.87
CA ARG A 160 2.65 1.07 -17.01
C ARG A 160 3.71 0.01 -17.29
N VAL A 161 3.32 -1.27 -17.33
CA VAL A 161 4.24 -2.39 -17.58
C VAL A 161 4.87 -2.28 -18.97
N LEU A 162 4.10 -1.88 -19.99
CA LEU A 162 4.62 -1.65 -21.33
C LEU A 162 5.66 -0.53 -21.35
N LYS A 163 5.40 0.58 -20.66
CA LYS A 163 6.35 1.68 -20.54
C LYS A 163 7.66 1.23 -19.88
N ASP A 164 7.56 0.53 -18.75
CA ASP A 164 8.74 0.03 -18.04
C ASP A 164 9.54 -1.00 -18.88
N LEU A 165 8.88 -1.84 -19.68
CA LEU A 165 9.54 -2.79 -20.60
C LEU A 165 10.25 -2.09 -21.76
N VAL A 166 9.65 -1.04 -22.33
CA VAL A 166 10.25 -0.27 -23.44
C VAL A 166 11.40 0.60 -22.94
N ASP A 167 11.27 1.20 -21.76
CA ASP A 167 12.34 1.99 -21.14
C ASP A 167 13.55 1.11 -20.75
N ASP A 168 13.32 -0.11 -20.21
CA ASP A 168 14.38 -1.10 -19.91
C ASP A 168 15.06 -1.64 -21.19
N SER A 169 14.37 -1.59 -22.34
CA SER A 169 14.94 -1.94 -23.65
C SER A 169 15.81 -0.84 -24.27
N ALA A 170 15.54 0.42 -23.90
CA ALA A 170 16.14 1.60 -24.52
C ALA A 170 17.47 1.99 -23.86
N GLU A 171 17.83 1.42 -22.70
CA GLU A 171 19.01 1.82 -21.92
C GLU A 171 20.14 0.78 -21.88
N THR A 172 21.07 0.91 -22.84
CA THR A 172 22.49 1.02 -22.47
C THR A 172 22.93 2.39 -23.01
N PRO A 173 22.90 3.45 -22.18
CA PRO A 173 23.88 3.64 -21.12
C PRO A 173 23.27 4.00 -19.76
N ALA A 174 24.07 3.76 -18.73
CA ALA A 174 23.81 4.14 -17.35
C ALA A 174 23.53 5.65 -17.19
N ASP A 175 22.25 6.01 -17.11
CA ASP A 175 21.79 7.13 -16.29
C ASP A 175 20.58 6.71 -15.46
N SER A 176 20.68 5.51 -14.87
CA SER A 176 19.81 5.09 -13.79
C SER A 176 19.95 6.10 -12.67
N ALA A 177 18.85 6.79 -12.36
CA ALA A 177 18.54 7.47 -11.11
C ALA A 177 19.72 7.45 -10.14
N ARG A 178 20.60 8.47 -10.24
CA ARG A 178 21.59 8.68 -9.19
C ARG A 178 20.82 8.66 -7.87
N PRO A 179 21.22 7.84 -6.88
CA PRO A 179 20.74 8.11 -5.54
C PRO A 179 21.13 9.56 -5.30
N VAL A 180 20.13 10.43 -5.10
CA VAL A 180 20.39 11.74 -4.54
C VAL A 180 20.96 11.43 -3.18
N VAL A 181 22.29 11.34 -3.12
CA VAL A 181 23.03 11.54 -1.89
C VAL A 181 22.62 12.96 -1.54
N MET A 182 21.61 13.09 -0.69
CA MET A 182 21.20 14.38 -0.16
C MET A 182 22.48 15.04 0.33
N ALA A 183 22.96 16.03 -0.41
CA ALA A 183 23.84 16.99 0.20
C ALA A 183 23.03 17.48 1.40
N SER A 184 23.53 17.28 2.63
CA SER A 184 22.79 17.51 3.87
C SER A 184 22.46 19.00 4.11
N SER A 185 22.54 19.82 3.07
CA SER A 185 22.44 21.27 3.02
C SER A 185 21.72 21.78 1.77
N GLU A 186 20.97 20.94 1.04
CA GLU A 186 20.11 21.44 -0.04
C GLU A 186 18.89 22.17 0.57
N PRO A 187 18.64 23.46 0.21
CA PRO A 187 17.47 24.19 0.69
C PRO A 187 16.17 23.58 0.15
N VAL A 188 15.18 23.39 1.02
CA VAL A 188 13.83 22.92 0.64
C VAL A 188 12.91 24.13 0.44
N ALA A 189 12.28 24.21 -0.73
CA ALA A 189 11.29 25.24 -1.01
C ALA A 189 9.91 24.83 -0.48
N ILE A 190 9.27 25.74 0.27
CA ILE A 190 7.86 25.62 0.66
C ILE A 190 7.03 26.29 -0.43
N VAL A 191 6.35 25.50 -1.25
CA VAL A 191 5.65 25.99 -2.47
C VAL A 191 4.14 26.16 -2.29
N GLY A 192 3.55 25.60 -1.22
CA GLY A 192 2.13 25.69 -0.92
C GLY A 192 1.85 25.33 0.54
N MET A 193 0.76 25.85 1.08
CA MET A 193 0.33 25.62 2.46
C MET A 193 -1.19 25.54 2.53
N GLY A 194 -1.72 24.51 3.18
CA GLY A 194 -3.13 24.42 3.58
C GLY A 194 -3.20 24.23 5.08
N CYS A 195 -4.17 24.85 5.76
CA CYS A 195 -4.25 24.78 7.21
C CYS A 195 -5.67 25.02 7.76
N ARG A 196 -5.89 24.53 8.97
CA ARG A 196 -7.06 24.81 9.80
C ARG A 196 -6.60 25.13 11.20
N PHE A 197 -7.04 26.27 11.74
CA PHE A 197 -6.73 26.69 13.11
C PHE A 197 -8.01 27.17 13.83
N PRO A 198 -7.99 27.29 15.17
CA PRO A 198 -9.09 27.87 15.91
C PRO A 198 -9.45 29.29 15.48
N GLY A 199 -10.69 29.69 15.73
CA GLY A 199 -11.18 31.05 15.42
C GLY A 199 -11.57 31.23 13.96
N GLY A 200 -12.09 30.19 13.31
CA GLY A 200 -12.56 30.24 11.92
C GLY A 200 -11.45 30.32 10.88
N VAL A 201 -10.19 30.05 11.27
CA VAL A 201 -9.04 30.21 10.38
C VAL A 201 -8.92 29.01 9.45
N VAL A 202 -9.23 29.23 8.18
CA VAL A 202 -9.21 28.21 7.12
C VAL A 202 -8.09 28.41 6.10
N SER A 203 -7.19 29.38 6.31
CA SER A 203 -6.08 29.64 5.39
C SER A 203 -4.85 30.26 6.06
N PRO A 204 -3.66 30.20 5.42
CA PRO A 204 -2.46 30.87 5.91
C PRO A 204 -2.64 32.39 6.06
N GLU A 205 -3.43 33.02 5.20
CA GLU A 205 -3.76 34.45 5.28
C GLU A 205 -4.61 34.74 6.53
N GLY A 206 -5.62 33.91 6.81
CA GLY A 206 -6.41 34.03 8.04
C GLY A 206 -5.55 33.85 9.30
N LEU A 207 -4.59 32.92 9.27
CA LEU A 207 -3.62 32.78 10.37
C LEU A 207 -2.80 34.06 10.54
N TRP A 208 -2.34 34.63 9.44
CA TRP A 208 -1.54 35.86 9.45
C TRP A 208 -2.32 37.04 10.03
N GLU A 209 -3.60 37.18 9.70
CA GLU A 209 -4.49 38.20 10.26
C GLU A 209 -4.65 38.06 11.78
N VAL A 210 -4.85 36.84 12.29
CA VAL A 210 -4.92 36.56 13.73
C VAL A 210 -3.60 36.93 14.43
N VAL A 211 -2.47 36.55 13.86
CA VAL A 211 -1.14 36.86 14.43
C VAL A 211 -0.87 38.36 14.42
N LEU A 212 -1.15 39.05 13.30
CA LEU A 212 -0.96 40.49 13.18
C LEU A 212 -1.85 41.30 14.13
N SER A 213 -3.10 40.86 14.30
CA SER A 213 -4.05 41.52 15.22
C SER A 213 -3.80 41.19 16.68
N GLY A 214 -3.01 40.15 16.98
CA GLY A 214 -2.82 39.63 18.34
C GLY A 214 -4.10 39.09 18.95
N ALA A 215 -5.02 38.58 18.12
CA ALA A 215 -6.32 38.09 18.56
C ALA A 215 -6.19 36.81 19.39
N ASP A 216 -6.93 36.74 20.50
CA ASP A 216 -7.11 35.51 21.27
C ASP A 216 -8.26 34.69 20.68
N VAL A 217 -7.92 33.52 20.14
CA VAL A 217 -8.86 32.57 19.50
C VAL A 217 -9.26 31.41 20.41
N ILE A 218 -9.02 31.54 21.71
CA ILE A 218 -9.47 30.56 22.71
C ILE A 218 -10.97 30.72 22.98
N SER A 219 -11.70 29.62 22.89
CA SER A 219 -13.15 29.56 23.13
C SER A 219 -13.51 28.62 24.29
N GLU A 220 -14.77 28.65 24.69
CA GLU A 220 -15.39 27.57 25.48
C GLU A 220 -15.37 26.24 24.69
N PHE A 221 -15.63 25.12 25.37
CA PHE A 221 -15.76 23.82 24.71
C PHE A 221 -16.90 23.81 23.68
N PRO A 222 -16.72 23.19 22.51
CA PRO A 222 -17.77 23.17 21.49
C PRO A 222 -18.98 22.33 21.94
N ALA A 223 -20.18 22.84 21.68
CA ALA A 223 -21.44 22.15 22.00
C ALA A 223 -21.82 21.06 20.99
N ASP A 224 -21.10 20.96 19.87
CA ASP A 224 -21.41 20.10 18.72
C ASP A 224 -20.64 18.77 18.72
N ARG A 225 -19.85 18.48 19.76
CA ARG A 225 -19.04 17.24 19.86
C ARG A 225 -19.68 16.13 20.68
N GLY A 226 -20.88 16.37 21.22
CA GLY A 226 -21.58 15.41 22.08
C GLY A 226 -20.90 15.19 23.44
N TRP A 227 -20.06 16.12 23.88
CA TRP A 227 -19.39 16.05 25.17
C TRP A 227 -20.30 16.51 26.30
N ASP A 228 -20.28 15.81 27.43
CA ASP A 228 -20.91 16.28 28.67
C ASP A 228 -20.00 17.31 29.36
N VAL A 229 -20.02 18.54 28.85
CA VAL A 229 -19.12 19.62 29.30
C VAL A 229 -19.34 19.95 30.79
N GLU A 230 -20.58 19.95 31.26
CA GLU A 230 -20.89 20.20 32.68
C GLU A 230 -20.45 19.03 33.56
N GLY A 231 -20.64 17.79 33.10
CA GLY A 231 -20.13 16.63 33.78
C GLY A 231 -18.60 16.54 33.77
N LEU A 232 -17.91 17.11 32.80
CA LEU A 232 -16.44 17.06 32.71
C LEU A 232 -15.74 18.06 33.64
N TYR A 233 -16.41 19.15 34.04
CA TYR A 233 -15.77 20.20 34.82
C TYR A 233 -15.75 19.93 36.33
N ASP A 234 -14.60 20.19 36.97
CA ASP A 234 -14.48 20.29 38.42
C ASP A 234 -13.37 21.30 38.78
N PRO A 235 -13.61 22.27 39.69
CA PRO A 235 -12.58 23.23 40.08
C PRO A 235 -11.41 22.59 40.86
N ASP A 236 -11.57 21.37 41.38
CA ASP A 236 -10.49 20.62 42.03
C ASP A 236 -9.58 19.93 40.98
N PRO A 237 -8.30 20.35 40.83
CA PRO A 237 -7.40 19.77 39.85
C PRO A 237 -7.00 18.32 40.15
N ASP A 238 -7.17 17.85 41.39
CA ASP A 238 -6.79 16.50 41.81
C ASP A 238 -7.93 15.49 41.59
N ARG A 239 -9.10 15.95 41.13
CA ARG A 239 -10.29 15.12 40.96
C ARG A 239 -10.17 14.21 39.72
N PRO A 240 -10.17 12.88 39.87
CA PRO A 240 -9.98 11.97 38.75
C PRO A 240 -11.10 12.07 37.71
N GLY A 241 -10.71 12.10 36.42
CA GLY A 241 -11.66 12.11 35.30
C GLY A 241 -12.40 13.44 35.09
N LYS A 242 -11.95 14.52 35.73
CA LYS A 242 -12.48 15.88 35.54
C LYS A 242 -11.40 16.83 35.00
N THR A 243 -11.84 17.98 34.48
CA THR A 243 -10.97 19.08 34.06
C THR A 243 -11.36 20.36 34.79
N TYR A 244 -10.36 21.11 35.26
CA TYR A 244 -10.58 22.46 35.82
C TYR A 244 -10.57 23.55 34.75
N GLY A 245 -10.21 23.21 33.50
CA GLY A 245 -10.25 24.12 32.35
C GLY A 245 -11.52 23.89 31.51
N ARG A 246 -12.22 24.97 31.17
CA ARG A 246 -13.38 24.98 30.24
C ARG A 246 -13.07 25.62 28.88
N ARG A 247 -11.84 26.07 28.68
CA ARG A 247 -11.44 26.84 27.49
C ARG A 247 -10.28 26.20 26.75
N GLY A 248 -10.28 26.30 25.44
CA GLY A 248 -9.25 25.76 24.56
C GLY A 248 -9.36 26.31 23.14
N GLY A 249 -8.38 25.98 22.30
CA GLY A 249 -8.44 26.25 20.87
C GLY A 249 -9.08 25.09 20.14
N PHE A 250 -10.21 25.32 19.49
CA PHE A 250 -10.95 24.30 18.76
C PHE A 250 -11.08 24.67 17.29
N VAL A 251 -10.83 23.71 16.40
CA VAL A 251 -11.10 23.88 14.97
C VAL A 251 -12.62 23.80 14.75
N ASP A 252 -13.16 24.86 14.16
CA ASP A 252 -14.57 24.96 13.80
C ASP A 252 -14.93 23.97 12.70
N ALA A 253 -16.23 23.63 12.61
CA ALA A 253 -16.78 22.85 11.49
C ALA A 253 -16.04 21.51 11.23
N VAL A 254 -15.43 20.87 12.24
CA VAL A 254 -14.66 19.62 12.03
C VAL A 254 -15.49 18.48 11.43
N ALA A 255 -16.81 18.54 11.62
CA ALA A 255 -17.73 17.55 11.13
C ALA A 255 -18.01 17.71 9.63
N ASP A 256 -17.80 18.91 9.08
CA ASP A 256 -18.04 19.24 7.68
C ASP A 256 -16.96 18.58 6.81
N PHE A 257 -17.39 18.01 5.69
CA PHE A 257 -16.50 17.33 4.75
C PHE A 257 -17.20 17.11 3.40
N ASP A 258 -16.56 17.51 2.30
CA ASP A 258 -17.05 17.22 0.95
C ASP A 258 -16.67 15.79 0.52
N ALA A 259 -17.43 14.81 0.99
CA ALA A 259 -17.20 13.41 0.66
C ALA A 259 -17.30 13.12 -0.84
N GLY A 260 -18.20 13.81 -1.55
CA GLY A 260 -18.44 13.60 -2.98
C GLY A 260 -17.23 14.00 -3.82
N PHE A 261 -16.60 15.12 -3.48
CA PHE A 261 -15.37 15.59 -4.12
C PHE A 261 -14.24 14.55 -4.06
N PHE A 262 -14.05 13.91 -2.90
CA PHE A 262 -13.02 12.88 -2.72
C PHE A 262 -13.44 11.48 -3.17
N GLY A 263 -14.64 11.32 -3.77
CA GLY A 263 -15.15 10.02 -4.19
C GLY A 263 -15.46 9.07 -3.04
N ILE A 264 -15.73 9.61 -1.85
CA ILE A 264 -16.01 8.87 -0.61
C ILE A 264 -17.52 8.78 -0.41
N SER A 265 -18.00 7.58 -0.06
CA SER A 265 -19.43 7.39 0.19
C SER A 265 -19.88 8.09 1.50
N PRO A 266 -21.13 8.56 1.62
CA PRO A 266 -21.61 9.21 2.86
C PRO A 266 -21.46 8.33 4.10
N ARG A 267 -21.63 7.02 3.95
CA ARG A 267 -21.47 6.04 5.04
C ARG A 267 -20.01 5.93 5.50
N GLU A 268 -19.08 5.96 4.56
CA GLU A 268 -17.65 5.93 4.85
C GLU A 268 -17.20 7.24 5.50
N ALA A 269 -17.62 8.39 4.97
CA ALA A 269 -17.31 9.70 5.53
C ALA A 269 -17.72 9.86 7.00
N LEU A 270 -18.88 9.31 7.39
CA LEU A 270 -19.34 9.31 8.79
C LEU A 270 -18.45 8.49 9.73
N ALA A 271 -17.78 7.46 9.21
CA ALA A 271 -16.89 6.60 9.99
C ALA A 271 -15.44 7.13 10.01
N MET A 272 -15.10 8.11 9.17
CA MET A 272 -13.75 8.68 9.11
C MET A 272 -13.45 9.59 10.29
N ASP A 273 -12.25 9.43 10.84
CA ASP A 273 -11.68 10.37 11.80
C ASP A 273 -11.64 11.78 11.16
N PRO A 274 -12.13 12.83 11.86
CA PRO A 274 -12.04 14.20 11.37
C PRO A 274 -10.63 14.62 10.92
N GLN A 275 -9.57 14.10 11.55
CA GLN A 275 -8.19 14.38 11.14
C GLN A 275 -7.87 13.91 9.73
N GLN A 276 -8.42 12.76 9.31
CA GLN A 276 -8.24 12.24 7.95
C GLN A 276 -8.96 13.11 6.93
N ARG A 277 -10.18 13.55 7.27
CA ARG A 277 -10.99 14.44 6.43
C ARG A 277 -10.32 15.80 6.24
N LEU A 278 -9.87 16.41 7.33
CA LEU A 278 -9.11 17.66 7.29
C LEU A 278 -7.80 17.52 6.51
N LEU A 279 -7.10 16.39 6.65
CA LEU A 279 -5.87 16.16 5.90
C LEU A 279 -6.12 16.09 4.39
N LEU A 280 -7.20 15.45 3.95
CA LEU A 280 -7.58 15.40 2.54
C LEU A 280 -7.84 16.80 1.97
N GLU A 281 -8.65 17.61 2.66
CA GLU A 281 -8.95 18.98 2.25
C GLU A 281 -7.71 19.87 2.23
N THR A 282 -6.95 19.90 3.33
CA THR A 282 -5.78 20.76 3.47
C THR A 282 -4.64 20.37 2.52
N SER A 283 -4.50 19.07 2.19
CA SER A 283 -3.54 18.61 1.19
C SER A 283 -3.94 19.07 -0.22
N TRP A 284 -5.23 18.94 -0.57
CA TRP A 284 -5.74 19.42 -1.85
C TRP A 284 -5.50 20.93 -2.01
N GLU A 285 -5.90 21.70 -1.00
CA GLU A 285 -5.69 23.14 -0.93
C GLU A 285 -4.23 23.57 -1.05
N ALA A 286 -3.30 22.80 -0.46
CA ALA A 286 -1.88 23.10 -0.55
C ALA A 286 -1.36 22.96 -1.99
N PHE A 287 -1.83 21.96 -2.74
CA PHE A 287 -1.49 21.79 -4.15
C PHE A 287 -2.11 22.88 -5.02
N GLU A 288 -3.38 23.22 -4.81
CA GLU A 288 -4.03 24.33 -5.54
C GLU A 288 -3.30 25.65 -5.32
N ARG A 289 -2.91 25.95 -4.09
CA ARG A 289 -2.12 27.16 -3.76
C ARG A 289 -0.71 27.14 -4.35
N ALA A 290 -0.12 25.97 -4.52
CA ALA A 290 1.14 25.81 -5.24
C ALA A 290 0.98 25.96 -6.77
N GLY A 291 -0.25 26.09 -7.29
CA GLY A 291 -0.53 26.12 -8.73
C GLY A 291 -0.28 24.78 -9.40
N ILE A 292 -0.35 23.68 -8.65
CA ILE A 292 -0.11 22.33 -9.13
C ILE A 292 -1.46 21.63 -9.29
N ASP A 293 -1.74 21.09 -10.47
CA ASP A 293 -2.88 20.19 -10.67
C ASP A 293 -2.59 18.85 -9.96
N PRO A 294 -3.34 18.49 -8.89
CA PRO A 294 -3.10 17.27 -8.13
C PRO A 294 -3.16 16.00 -8.98
N ALA A 295 -3.95 15.98 -10.06
CA ALA A 295 -4.06 14.82 -10.94
C ALA A 295 -2.74 14.50 -11.65
N THR A 296 -1.90 15.51 -11.89
CA THR A 296 -0.59 15.35 -12.54
C THR A 296 0.46 14.68 -11.66
N LEU A 297 0.25 14.65 -10.35
CA LEU A 297 1.14 14.02 -9.36
C LEU A 297 0.83 12.54 -9.14
N ARG A 298 -0.18 11.99 -9.82
CA ARG A 298 -0.53 10.58 -9.66
C ARG A 298 0.62 9.69 -10.14
N GLY A 299 1.20 8.92 -9.22
CA GLY A 299 2.34 8.04 -9.50
C GLY A 299 3.70 8.75 -9.58
N SER A 300 3.79 10.03 -9.21
CA SER A 300 5.07 10.72 -9.02
C SER A 300 5.72 10.35 -7.68
N ARG A 301 7.03 10.56 -7.56
CA ARG A 301 7.83 10.27 -6.36
C ARG A 301 8.33 11.54 -5.70
#